data_AF-A0A5J6WGD4-F1
#
_entry.id   AF-A0A5J6WGD4-F1
#
_cell.length_a   1.000
_cell.length_b   1.000
_cell.length_c   1.000
_cell.angle_alpha   90.00
_cell.angle_beta   90.00
_cell.angle_gamma   90.00
#
_symmetry.space_group_name_H-M   'P 1'
#
loop_
_entity.id
_entity.type
_entity.pdbx_description
1 polymer ?
#
loop_
_entity_poly.entity_id
_entity_poly.type
_entity_poly.pdbx_seq_one_letter_code
_entity_poly.pdbx_strand_id
1 'polypeptide(L)'
;MRIFIEKKSYRSFVSSRSLGSFQVAVLLFIIHHSTSGRANYIYLNKLHFLFDLVICEEEFSGFPKFTIPPWNIDKDLKNKIIVLVKNELIEQTYDGNKVRFALTEKGNENVLLMNEIRELSIINEKIINLSKSVTTTIFDKSKVIF
;
A
#
# COMPACT_ATOMS: atom_id res chain seq x y z
N MET A 1 -0.30 -8.53 -39.31
CA MET A 1 -0.89 -8.19 -37.99
C MET A 1 -0.14 -6.98 -37.45
N ARG A 2 -0.79 -5.83 -37.29
CA ARG A 2 -0.17 -4.61 -36.74
C ARG A 2 -0.66 -4.44 -35.31
N ILE A 3 0.27 -4.47 -34.36
CA ILE A 3 -0.01 -4.22 -32.93
C ILE A 3 -0.03 -2.71 -32.73
N PHE A 4 -1.14 -2.18 -32.23
CA PHE A 4 -1.25 -0.78 -31.81
C PHE A 4 -0.98 -0.70 -30.31
N ILE A 5 0.09 -0.01 -29.93
CA ILE A 5 0.37 0.33 -28.53
C ILE A 5 -0.24 1.71 -28.28
N GLU A 6 -1.38 1.72 -27.60
CA GLU A 6 -2.07 2.96 -27.23
C GLU A 6 -1.44 3.52 -25.95
N LYS A 7 -0.60 4.56 -26.09
CA LYS A 7 -0.06 5.31 -24.94
C LYS A 7 -1.16 6.21 -24.38
N LYS A 8 -1.77 5.81 -23.26
CA LYS A 8 -2.64 6.68 -22.47
C LYS A 8 -1.84 7.91 -22.00
N SER A 9 -2.48 9.08 -22.00
CA SER A 9 -1.81 10.32 -21.57
C SER A 9 -1.57 10.28 -20.06
N TYR A 10 -0.32 10.53 -19.67
CA TYR A 10 0.05 10.77 -18.28
C TYR A 10 -0.65 12.05 -17.82
N ARG A 11 -1.69 11.92 -17.00
CA ARG A 11 -2.34 13.06 -16.37
C ARG A 11 -1.47 13.55 -15.21
N SER A 12 -0.97 14.78 -15.37
CA SER A 12 -0.57 15.71 -14.30
C SER A 12 0.54 15.22 -13.35
N PHE A 13 1.77 15.70 -13.59
CA PHE A 13 2.87 15.69 -12.64
C PHE A 13 2.50 16.49 -11.38
N VAL A 14 2.05 15.79 -10.35
CA VAL A 14 2.14 16.24 -8.96
C VAL A 14 3.63 16.48 -8.66
N SER A 15 4.00 17.62 -8.08
CA SER A 15 5.43 17.94 -7.80
C SER A 15 6.12 16.79 -7.06
N SER A 16 7.40 16.51 -7.31
CA SER A 16 8.12 15.39 -6.67
C SER A 16 8.03 15.42 -5.14
N ARG A 17 7.95 16.62 -4.56
CA ARG A 17 7.80 16.85 -3.11
C ARG A 17 6.39 16.51 -2.61
N SER A 18 5.34 16.89 -3.35
CA SER A 18 3.95 16.53 -3.03
C SER A 18 3.64 15.06 -3.34
N LEU A 19 4.33 14.46 -4.33
CA LEU A 19 4.23 13.03 -4.64
C LEU A 19 4.80 12.18 -3.48
N GLY A 20 5.92 12.61 -2.90
CA GLY A 20 6.53 11.95 -1.73
C GLY A 20 5.62 11.95 -0.51
N SER A 21 5.04 13.11 -0.15
CA SER A 21 4.11 13.22 0.97
C SER A 21 2.81 12.44 0.72
N PHE A 22 2.30 12.45 -0.51
CA PHE A 22 1.12 11.67 -0.89
C PHE A 22 1.38 10.16 -0.75
N GLN A 23 2.51 9.66 -1.25
CA GLN A 23 2.87 8.24 -1.11
C GLN A 23 3.03 7.83 0.35
N VAL A 24 3.56 8.71 1.20
CA VAL A 24 3.62 8.49 2.66
C VAL A 24 2.23 8.39 3.26
N ALA A 25 1.30 9.29 2.91
CA ALA A 25 -0.08 9.22 3.37
C ALA A 25 -0.77 7.92 2.94
N VAL A 26 -0.58 7.51 1.68
CA VAL A 26 -1.08 6.24 1.15
C VAL A 26 -0.55 5.05 1.96
N LEU A 27 0.74 5.01 2.25
CA LEU A 27 1.33 3.95 3.08
C LEU A 27 0.68 3.88 4.47
N LEU A 28 0.55 5.02 5.13
CA LEU A 28 -0.03 5.09 6.48
C LEU A 28 -1.50 4.68 6.49
N PHE A 29 -2.30 5.10 5.51
CA PHE A 29 -3.68 4.65 5.36
C PHE A 29 -3.79 3.15 5.07
N ILE A 30 -2.93 2.60 4.19
CA ILE A 30 -2.96 1.16 3.88
C ILE A 30 -2.64 0.35 5.15
N ILE A 31 -1.61 0.74 5.89
CA ILE A 31 -1.26 0.07 7.14
C ILE A 31 -2.42 0.21 8.11
N HIS A 32 -2.92 1.43 8.35
CA HIS A 32 -4.05 1.69 9.26
C HIS A 32 -5.25 0.77 8.98
N HIS A 33 -5.77 0.80 7.75
CA HIS A 33 -6.98 0.06 7.39
C HIS A 33 -6.74 -1.45 7.24
N SER A 34 -5.49 -1.87 7.08
CA SER A 34 -5.11 -3.28 7.13
C SER A 34 -4.90 -3.80 8.55
N THR A 35 -4.64 -2.92 9.52
CA THR A 35 -4.34 -3.27 10.92
C THR A 35 -5.44 -2.90 11.93
N SER A 36 -6.50 -2.21 11.50
CA SER A 36 -7.63 -1.81 12.36
C SER A 36 -8.69 -2.90 12.57
N GLY A 37 -8.53 -4.04 11.90
CA GLY A 37 -9.44 -5.19 11.98
C GLY A 37 -8.93 -6.33 12.87
N ARG A 38 -9.12 -7.57 12.43
CA ARG A 38 -8.66 -8.77 13.16
C ARG A 38 -7.14 -8.99 13.10
N ALA A 39 -6.46 -8.36 12.15
CA ALA A 39 -5.03 -8.46 12.00
C ALA A 39 -4.38 -7.22 12.61
N ASN A 40 -3.38 -7.40 13.46
CA ASN A 40 -2.66 -6.28 14.09
C ASN A 40 -1.43 -5.84 13.27
N TYR A 41 -1.23 -6.43 12.08
CA TYR A 41 -0.06 -6.18 11.23
C TYR A 41 -0.39 -6.42 9.75
N ILE A 42 0.45 -5.85 8.88
CA ILE A 42 0.46 -6.11 7.45
C ILE A 42 1.84 -6.62 7.00
N TYR A 43 1.86 -7.67 6.17
CA TYR A 43 3.11 -8.15 5.57
C TYR A 43 3.59 -7.23 4.46
N LEU A 44 4.91 -7.10 4.33
CA LEU A 44 5.57 -6.26 3.32
C LEU A 44 5.06 -6.49 1.89
N ASN A 45 4.90 -7.75 1.48
CA ASN A 45 4.44 -8.07 0.13
C ASN A 45 3.00 -7.61 -0.12
N LYS A 46 2.14 -7.69 0.91
CA LYS A 46 0.75 -7.21 0.81
C LYS A 46 0.73 -5.68 0.80
N LEU A 47 1.54 -5.04 1.64
CA LEU A 47 1.70 -3.58 1.66
C LEU A 47 2.12 -3.07 0.28
N HIS A 48 3.12 -3.70 -0.34
CA HIS A 48 3.58 -3.36 -1.68
C HIS A 48 2.47 -3.49 -2.73
N PHE A 49 1.78 -4.64 -2.74
CA PHE A 49 0.70 -4.89 -3.68
C PHE A 49 -0.42 -3.85 -3.58
N LEU A 50 -0.86 -3.54 -2.36
CA LEU A 50 -1.89 -2.53 -2.14
C LEU A 50 -1.40 -1.13 -2.53
N PHE A 51 -0.14 -0.81 -2.24
CA PHE A 51 0.47 0.46 -2.62
C PHE A 51 0.47 0.65 -4.14
N ASP A 52 0.91 -0.35 -4.90
CA ASP A 52 0.94 -0.27 -6.37
C ASP A 52 -0.47 -0.10 -6.96
N LEU A 53 -1.46 -0.87 -6.48
CA LEU A 53 -2.85 -0.72 -6.93
C LEU A 53 -3.39 0.69 -6.70
N VAL A 54 -3.01 1.31 -5.58
CA VAL A 54 -3.45 2.66 -5.24
C VAL A 54 -2.76 3.70 -6.13
N ILE A 55 -1.43 3.64 -6.26
CA ILE A 55 -0.63 4.60 -7.02
C ILE A 55 -0.87 4.51 -8.53
N CYS A 56 -1.08 3.30 -9.06
CA CYS A 56 -1.37 3.09 -10.49
C CYS A 56 -2.85 3.32 -10.85
N GLU A 57 -3.67 3.75 -9.88
CA GLU A 57 -5.12 3.92 -10.03
C GLU A 57 -5.87 2.67 -10.51
N GLU A 58 -5.30 1.47 -10.34
CA GLU A 58 -5.92 0.23 -10.81
C GLU A 58 -7.13 -0.18 -9.96
N GLU A 59 -8.14 -0.74 -10.62
CA GLU A 59 -9.29 -1.35 -9.96
C GLU A 59 -9.00 -2.83 -9.67
N PHE A 60 -9.20 -3.24 -8.42
CA PHE A 60 -9.05 -4.63 -8.02
C PHE A 60 -10.32 -5.42 -8.37
N SER A 61 -10.30 -6.13 -9.50
CA SER A 61 -11.40 -7.00 -9.96
C SER A 61 -11.31 -8.44 -9.44
N GLY A 62 -10.40 -8.69 -8.50
CA GLY A 62 -10.12 -10.02 -7.92
C GLY A 62 -8.71 -10.51 -8.25
N PHE A 63 -8.25 -11.52 -7.52
CA PHE A 63 -6.98 -12.16 -7.85
C PHE A 63 -7.18 -13.05 -9.08
N PRO A 64 -6.45 -12.84 -10.18
CA PRO A 64 -6.44 -13.83 -11.24
C PRO A 64 -5.87 -15.12 -10.65
N LYS A 65 -6.49 -16.27 -10.96
CA LYS A 65 -5.94 -17.57 -10.60
C LYS A 65 -4.50 -17.60 -11.15
N PHE A 66 -3.50 -17.61 -10.27
CA PHE A 66 -2.06 -17.78 -10.57
C PHE A 66 -1.22 -16.56 -11.03
N THR A 67 -1.40 -15.33 -10.53
CA THR A 67 -0.54 -14.22 -11.04
C THR A 67 -0.17 -13.12 -10.04
N ILE A 68 0.17 -13.46 -8.80
CA ILE A 68 1.06 -12.55 -8.04
C ILE A 68 2.49 -13.03 -8.22
N PRO A 69 3.27 -12.47 -9.18
CA PRO A 69 4.70 -12.75 -9.25
C PRO A 69 5.38 -12.35 -7.94
N PRO A 70 6.57 -12.90 -7.62
CA PRO A 70 7.36 -12.42 -6.50
C PRO A 70 7.65 -10.93 -6.71
N TRP A 71 6.91 -10.07 -6.01
CA TRP A 71 7.06 -8.62 -6.10
C TRP A 71 8.41 -8.21 -5.53
N ASN A 72 9.26 -7.69 -6.41
CA ASN A 72 10.52 -7.10 -5.99
C ASN A 72 10.23 -5.67 -5.54
N ILE A 73 10.51 -5.37 -4.28
CA ILE A 73 10.13 -4.08 -3.69
C ILE A 73 10.93 -2.97 -4.33
N ASP A 74 10.23 -1.95 -4.83
CA ASP A 74 10.90 -0.78 -5.39
C ASP A 74 11.80 -0.10 -4.33
N LYS A 75 13.00 0.32 -4.76
CA LYS A 75 14.01 0.93 -3.90
C LYS A 75 13.49 2.20 -3.23
N ASP A 76 12.70 2.98 -3.95
CA ASP A 76 12.11 4.21 -3.43
C ASP A 76 11.06 3.93 -2.35
N LEU A 77 10.19 2.95 -2.56
CA LEU A 77 9.23 2.50 -1.55
C LEU A 77 9.93 1.98 -0.29
N LYS A 78 10.99 1.20 -0.45
CA LYS A 78 11.81 0.69 0.66
C LYS A 78 12.40 1.83 1.49
N ASN A 79 12.92 2.87 0.83
CA ASN A 79 13.46 4.04 1.52
C ASN A 79 12.37 4.78 2.32
N LYS A 80 11.17 4.94 1.77
CA LYS A 80 10.04 5.55 2.49
C LYS A 80 9.66 4.75 3.73
N ILE A 81 9.58 3.42 3.62
CA ILE A 81 9.30 2.55 4.77
C ILE A 81 10.39 2.69 5.84
N ILE A 82 11.68 2.73 5.46
CA ILE A 82 12.78 2.94 6.40
C ILE A 82 12.63 4.27 7.12
N VAL A 83 12.31 5.35 6.40
CA VAL A 83 12.08 6.67 6.99
C VAL A 83 10.91 6.64 7.97
N LEU A 84 9.79 5.97 7.62
CA LEU A 84 8.64 5.82 8.51
C LEU A 84 8.97 5.06 9.80
N VAL A 85 9.77 3.98 9.71
CA VAL A 85 10.25 3.23 10.88
C VAL A 85 11.16 4.11 11.74
N LYS A 86 12.11 4.81 11.12
CA LYS A 86 13.06 5.68 11.84
C LYS A 86 12.39 6.88 12.52
N ASN A 87 11.25 7.33 12.02
CA ASN A 87 10.45 8.39 12.62
C ASN A 87 9.38 7.86 13.60
N GLU A 88 9.39 6.57 13.90
CA GLU A 88 8.48 5.90 14.83
C GLU A 88 7.00 6.08 14.44
N LEU A 89 6.71 6.17 13.14
CA LEU A 89 5.34 6.20 12.62
C LEU A 89 4.81 4.78 12.37
N ILE A 90 5.72 3.85 12.07
CA ILE A 90 5.39 2.44 11.92
C ILE A 90 6.39 1.60 12.70
N GLU A 91 5.91 0.51 13.28
CA GLU A 91 6.73 -0.52 13.89
C GLU A 91 7.03 -1.61 12.84
N GLN A 92 8.28 -2.08 12.81
CA GLN A 92 8.68 -3.21 12.00
C GLN A 92 8.97 -4.41 12.90
N THR A 93 8.26 -5.52 12.67
CA THR A 93 8.46 -6.79 13.36
C THR A 93 8.70 -7.92 12.37
N TYR A 94 9.10 -9.10 12.88
CA TYR A 94 9.42 -10.27 12.06
C TYR A 94 8.61 -11.48 12.48
N ASP A 95 8.31 -12.33 11.51
CA ASP A 95 7.69 -13.63 11.69
C ASP A 95 8.41 -14.66 10.83
N GLY A 96 9.35 -15.38 11.45
CA GLY A 96 10.37 -16.10 10.73
C GLY A 96 11.12 -15.15 9.78
N ASN A 97 11.08 -15.45 8.48
CA ASN A 97 11.73 -14.64 7.44
C ASN A 97 10.81 -13.56 6.84
N LYS A 98 9.57 -13.40 7.34
CA LYS A 98 8.61 -12.44 6.81
C LYS A 98 8.64 -11.14 7.62
N VAL A 99 8.69 -10.01 6.91
CA VAL A 99 8.63 -8.67 7.51
C VAL A 99 7.17 -8.23 7.66
N ARG A 100 6.82 -7.74 8.85
CA ARG A 100 5.51 -7.23 9.24
C ARG A 100 5.62 -5.77 9.66
N PHE A 101 4.56 -5.00 9.39
CA PHE A 101 4.43 -3.61 9.81
C PHE A 101 3.12 -3.37 10.55
N ALA A 102 3.15 -2.46 11.52
CA ALA A 102 1.98 -1.93 12.21
C ALA A 102 2.17 -0.43 12.43
N LEU A 103 1.09 0.32 12.67
CA LEU A 103 1.21 1.70 13.14
C LEU A 103 1.58 1.73 14.61
N THR A 104 2.46 2.65 14.98
CA THR A 104 2.66 3.05 16.37
C THR A 104 1.51 3.95 16.83
N GLU A 105 1.48 4.33 18.10
CA GLU A 105 0.55 5.35 18.61
C GLU A 105 0.69 6.68 17.84
N LYS A 106 1.93 7.18 17.71
CA LYS A 106 2.27 8.36 16.90
C LYS A 106 1.81 8.23 15.44
N GLY A 107 1.97 7.05 14.84
CA GLY A 107 1.48 6.76 13.50
C GLY A 107 -0.04 6.89 13.39
N ASN A 108 -0.77 6.35 14.36
CA ASN A 108 -2.23 6.45 14.41
C ASN A 108 -2.71 7.89 14.57
N GLU A 109 -2.08 8.69 15.45
CA GLU A 109 -2.38 10.13 15.59
C GLU A 109 -2.20 10.86 14.26
N ASN A 110 -1.12 10.58 13.53
CA ASN A 110 -0.90 11.17 12.21
C ASN A 110 -2.00 10.78 11.21
N VAL A 111 -2.47 9.52 11.24
CA VAL A 111 -3.58 9.08 10.38
C VAL A 111 -4.88 9.80 10.74
N LEU A 112 -5.15 10.03 12.03
CA LEU A 112 -6.32 10.81 12.45
C LEU A 112 -6.26 12.24 11.91
N LEU A 113 -5.12 12.92 12.01
CA LEU A 113 -4.91 14.25 11.42
C LEU A 113 -5.07 14.22 9.89
N MET A 114 -4.58 13.18 9.22
CA MET A 114 -4.73 13.03 7.77
C MET A 114 -6.18 12.80 7.33
N ASN A 115 -7.02 12.19 8.18
CA ASN A 115 -8.45 12.02 7.90
C ASN A 115 -9.22 13.35 7.87
N GLU A 116 -8.70 14.40 8.52
CA GLU A 116 -9.29 15.75 8.50
C GLU A 116 -9.01 16.49 7.17
N ILE A 117 -8.02 16.03 6.39
CA ILE A 117 -7.66 16.63 5.10
C ILE A 117 -8.64 16.16 4.03
N ARG A 118 -9.48 17.08 3.53
CA ARG A 118 -10.53 16.79 2.56
C ARG A 118 -9.99 16.16 1.28
N GLU A 119 -8.84 16.60 0.80
CA GLU A 119 -8.20 16.11 -0.44
C GLU A 119 -7.80 14.64 -0.34
N LEU A 120 -7.56 14.14 0.89
CA LEU A 120 -7.21 12.74 1.13
C LEU A 120 -8.42 11.82 1.29
N SER A 121 -9.63 12.36 1.36
CA SER A 121 -10.86 11.56 1.59
C SER A 121 -11.08 10.50 0.50
N ILE A 122 -10.94 10.89 -0.77
CA ILE A 122 -11.16 10.00 -1.93
C ILE A 122 -10.18 8.82 -1.92
N ILE A 123 -8.90 9.10 -1.63
CA ILE A 123 -7.88 8.04 -1.59
C ILE A 123 -8.07 7.13 -0.39
N ASN A 124 -8.48 7.70 0.76
CA ASN A 124 -8.76 6.96 1.97
C ASN A 124 -9.92 5.98 1.77
N GLU A 125 -11.02 6.42 1.14
CA GLU A 125 -12.15 5.55 0.79
C GLU A 125 -11.74 4.39 -0.12
N LYS A 126 -10.92 4.67 -1.16
CA LYS A 126 -10.38 3.62 -2.03
C LYS A 126 -9.56 2.60 -1.22
N ILE A 127 -8.70 3.07 -0.33
CA ILE A 127 -7.84 2.22 0.51
C ILE A 127 -8.67 1.38 1.50
N ILE A 128 -9.71 1.94 2.09
CA ILE A 128 -10.64 1.21 2.97
C ILE A 128 -11.26 0.02 2.21
N ASN A 129 -11.78 0.28 1.01
CA ASN A 129 -12.42 -0.75 0.20
C ASN A 129 -11.42 -1.84 -0.24
N LEU A 130 -10.21 -1.44 -0.65
CA LEU A 130 -9.14 -2.38 -1.01
C LEU A 130 -8.69 -3.23 0.17
N SER A 131 -8.46 -2.62 1.34
CA SER A 131 -7.98 -3.31 2.54
C SER A 131 -8.98 -4.35 3.04
N LYS A 132 -10.29 -4.08 2.90
CA LYS A 132 -11.38 -5.03 3.19
C LYS A 132 -11.45 -6.18 2.17
N SER A 133 -11.26 -5.86 0.90
CA SER A 133 -11.37 -6.84 -0.21
C SER A 133 -10.17 -7.79 -0.27
N VAL A 134 -8.99 -7.30 0.09
CA VAL A 134 -7.72 -8.05 0.07
C VAL A 134 -7.33 -8.42 1.49
N THR A 135 -7.97 -9.44 2.05
CA THR A 135 -7.54 -9.98 3.34
C THR A 135 -6.19 -10.70 3.21
N THR A 136 -5.42 -10.76 4.30
CA THR A 136 -4.11 -11.43 4.30
C THR A 136 -4.22 -12.90 3.90
N THR A 137 -5.28 -13.59 4.34
CA THR A 137 -5.56 -14.99 3.97
C THR A 137 -5.81 -15.17 2.48
N ILE A 138 -6.56 -14.25 1.86
CA ILE A 138 -6.83 -14.31 0.41
C ILE A 138 -5.55 -14.00 -0.37
N PHE A 139 -4.79 -12.98 0.06
CA PHE A 139 -3.53 -12.59 -0.57
C PHE A 139 -2.46 -13.69 -0.51
N ASP A 140 -2.34 -14.41 0.60
CA ASP A 140 -1.38 -15.50 0.71
C ASP A 140 -1.76 -16.70 -0.16
N LYS A 141 -3.07 -16.97 -0.33
CA LYS A 141 -3.58 -18.05 -1.20
C LYS A 141 -3.47 -17.73 -2.70
N SER A 142 -3.32 -16.46 -3.08
CA SER A 142 -3.22 -16.04 -4.48
C SER A 142 -1.79 -15.94 -5.02
N LYS A 143 -0.77 -16.17 -4.18
CA LYS A 143 0.63 -16.21 -4.59
C LYS A 143 0.92 -17.46 -5.43
N VAL A 144 1.67 -17.29 -6.52
CA VAL A 144 2.25 -18.41 -7.26
C VAL A 144 3.43 -18.93 -6.43
N ILE A 145 3.33 -20.16 -5.94
CA ILE A 145 4.44 -20.88 -5.30
C ILE A 145 5.26 -21.48 -6.43
N PHE A 146 6.50 -21.01 -6.60
CA PHE A 146 7.52 -21.68 -7.42
C PHE A 146 8.32 -22.63 -6.54
#